data_AF-A0A9Q1EUD8-F1
#
_entry.id   AF-A0A9Q1EUD8-F1
#
_cell.length_a   1.000
_cell.length_b   1.000
_cell.length_c   1.000
_cell.angle_alpha   90.00
_cell.angle_beta   90.00
_cell.angle_gamma   90.00
#
_symmetry.space_group_name_H-M   'P 1'
#
loop_
_entity.id
_entity.type
_entity.pdbx_description
1 polymer ?
#
loop_
_entity_poly.entity_id
_entity_poly.type
_entity_poly.pdbx_seq_one_letter_code
_entity_poly.pdbx_strand_id
1 'polypeptide(L)'
;MAGNLKKGGGLIGMMKDAFQPHHHNLHSHNQPGAVDKKTVEKCWKLMDKVVRLCQNPKLALKNSPPYILDLLPDTYQHLRTVLSRYEGKMETLGENEYFRIFMENLTKKTKQTISLFKEGRERMYEENTQPR
;
A
#
# COMPACT_ATOMS: atom_id res chain seq x y z
N MET A 1 -11.75 -72.21 36.80
CA MET A 1 -11.48 -73.04 35.61
C MET A 1 -11.77 -72.21 34.37
N ALA A 2 -10.90 -72.39 33.37
CA ALA A 2 -10.88 -71.96 31.98
C ALA A 2 -12.12 -71.30 31.34
N GLY A 3 -11.86 -70.34 30.44
CA GLY A 3 -12.85 -69.92 29.45
C GLY A 3 -12.46 -68.69 28.63
N ASN A 4 -11.35 -68.77 27.89
CA ASN A 4 -10.99 -67.80 26.84
C ASN A 4 -11.92 -68.00 25.62
N LEU A 5 -12.12 -66.97 24.79
CA LEU A 5 -11.75 -66.97 23.35
C LEU A 5 -12.72 -66.26 22.36
N LYS A 6 -12.13 -65.30 21.61
CA LYS A 6 -12.40 -64.82 20.22
C LYS A 6 -13.66 -63.97 19.96
N LYS A 7 -13.74 -63.09 18.96
CA LYS A 7 -12.84 -62.34 18.04
C LYS A 7 -13.82 -61.70 17.04
N GLY A 8 -13.65 -60.44 16.65
CA GLY A 8 -14.15 -59.96 15.35
C GLY A 8 -14.86 -58.61 15.34
N GLY A 9 -14.20 -57.65 14.69
CA GLY A 9 -14.78 -56.83 13.62
C GLY A 9 -15.88 -55.82 13.98
N GLY A 10 -15.60 -54.54 13.77
CA GLY A 10 -16.65 -53.53 13.64
C GLY A 10 -16.15 -52.10 13.78
N LEU A 11 -15.74 -51.51 12.66
CA LEU A 11 -15.64 -50.06 12.48
C LEU A 11 -17.05 -49.45 12.54
N ILE A 12 -17.50 -48.89 13.66
CA ILE A 12 -18.70 -48.04 13.67
C ILE A 12 -18.56 -46.91 14.69
N GLY A 13 -18.58 -45.69 14.16
CA GLY A 13 -19.26 -44.57 14.81
C GLY A 13 -18.40 -43.69 15.71
N MET A 14 -17.51 -42.90 15.11
CA MET A 14 -17.07 -41.65 15.73
C MET A 14 -18.32 -40.78 15.96
N MET A 15 -18.70 -40.68 17.23
CA MET A 15 -19.57 -39.63 17.72
C MET A 15 -19.02 -38.26 17.31
N LYS A 16 -19.96 -37.37 16.96
CA LYS A 16 -19.90 -35.91 17.16
C LYS A 16 -18.85 -35.18 16.31
N ASP A 17 -19.29 -34.29 15.43
CA ASP A 17 -19.65 -32.94 15.82
C ASP A 17 -20.19 -32.13 14.62
N ALA A 18 -21.12 -31.26 14.99
CA ALA A 18 -21.44 -29.96 14.43
C ALA A 18 -21.17 -29.71 12.93
N PHE A 19 -22.28 -29.53 12.21
CA PHE A 19 -22.44 -28.48 11.22
C PHE A 19 -21.59 -27.23 11.57
N GLN A 20 -20.38 -27.13 11.02
CA GLN A 20 -19.64 -25.89 10.90
C GLN A 20 -19.88 -25.37 9.48
N PRO A 21 -20.58 -24.23 9.30
CA PRO A 21 -20.55 -23.56 8.01
C PRO A 21 -19.11 -23.06 7.80
N HIS A 22 -18.48 -23.49 6.71
CA HIS A 22 -17.22 -22.93 6.23
C HIS A 22 -17.43 -21.44 5.95
N HIS A 23 -17.07 -20.58 6.92
CA HIS A 23 -16.85 -19.17 6.66
C HIS A 23 -15.64 -19.08 5.71
N HIS A 24 -15.92 -18.90 4.43
CA HIS A 24 -14.93 -18.39 3.49
C HIS A 24 -14.45 -17.06 4.07
N ASN A 25 -13.18 -17.03 4.45
CA ASN A 25 -12.45 -15.85 4.89
C ASN A 25 -12.37 -14.92 3.68
N LEU A 26 -13.41 -14.10 3.50
CA LEU A 26 -13.44 -13.05 2.50
C LEU A 26 -12.24 -12.15 2.79
N HIS A 27 -11.34 -12.05 1.82
CA HIS A 27 -10.17 -11.17 1.84
C HIS A 27 -10.44 -9.93 2.68
N SER A 28 -9.72 -9.80 3.80
CA SER A 28 -9.70 -8.57 4.57
C SER A 28 -9.16 -7.48 3.63
N HIS A 29 -10.06 -6.73 3.01
CA HIS A 29 -9.70 -5.57 2.24
C HIS A 29 -9.11 -4.61 3.26
N ASN A 30 -7.78 -4.52 3.27
CA ASN A 30 -7.02 -3.75 4.24
C ASN A 30 -7.37 -2.27 4.05
N GLN A 31 -8.45 -1.81 4.67
CA GLN A 31 -8.92 -0.43 4.55
C GLN A 31 -7.85 0.48 5.13
N PRO A 32 -7.33 1.47 4.38
CA PRO A 32 -6.29 2.36 4.87
C PRO A 32 -6.78 3.05 6.14
N GLY A 33 -6.00 3.03 7.23
CA GLY A 33 -6.38 3.69 8.49
C GLY A 33 -6.59 5.21 8.32
N ALA A 34 -7.13 5.85 9.37
CA ALA A 34 -7.32 7.29 9.40
C ALA A 34 -6.01 8.04 9.08
N VAL A 35 -6.12 9.13 8.31
CA VAL A 35 -4.95 9.96 7.97
C VAL A 35 -4.74 11.05 9.01
N ASP A 36 -3.61 10.99 9.69
CA ASP A 36 -3.18 12.03 10.64
C ASP A 36 -2.06 12.92 10.05
N LYS A 37 -1.75 14.04 10.74
CA LYS A 37 -0.70 14.98 10.30
C LYS A 37 0.66 14.30 10.09
N LYS A 38 1.04 13.32 10.93
CA LYS A 38 2.33 12.63 10.79
C LYS A 38 2.37 11.78 9.52
N THR A 39 1.25 11.18 9.13
CA THR A 39 1.14 10.43 7.87
C THR A 39 1.35 11.34 6.66
N VAL A 40 0.78 12.54 6.69
CA VAL A 40 0.97 13.53 5.62
C VAL A 40 2.43 14.01 5.54
N GLU A 41 3.06 14.34 6.67
CA GLU A 41 4.47 14.74 6.70
C GLU A 41 5.42 13.65 6.17
N LYS A 42 5.14 12.38 6.49
CA LYS A 42 5.89 11.25 5.93
C LYS A 42 5.74 11.17 4.42
N CYS A 43 4.52 11.37 3.91
CA CYS A 43 4.24 11.37 2.48
C CYS A 43 5.04 12.48 1.77
N TRP A 44 5.08 13.69 2.34
CA TRP A 44 5.87 14.80 1.79
C TRP A 44 7.36 14.49 1.69
N LYS A 45 7.95 13.87 2.72
CA LYS A 45 9.36 13.46 2.69
C LYS A 45 9.65 12.44 1.58
N LEU A 46 8.69 11.56 1.29
CA LEU A 46 8.82 10.60 0.18
C LEU A 46 8.72 11.30 -1.19
N MET A 47 7.77 12.24 -1.35
CA MET A 47 7.65 13.05 -2.57
C MET A 47 8.93 13.86 -2.84
N ASP A 48 9.46 14.56 -1.82
CA ASP A 48 10.71 15.31 -1.92
C ASP A 48 11.88 14.41 -2.33
N LYS A 49 11.96 13.21 -1.77
CA LYS A 49 12.97 12.23 -2.18
C LYS A 49 12.81 11.81 -3.65
N VAL A 50 11.58 11.62 -4.14
CA VAL A 50 11.35 11.32 -5.56
C VAL A 50 11.78 12.48 -6.45
N VAL A 51 11.42 13.73 -6.10
CA VAL A 51 11.86 14.92 -6.85
C VAL A 51 13.38 14.96 -6.97
N ARG A 52 14.11 14.77 -5.86
CA ARG A 52 15.58 14.76 -5.87
C ARG A 52 16.16 13.65 -6.76
N LEU A 53 15.56 12.45 -6.77
CA LEU A 53 15.99 11.36 -7.65
C LEU A 53 15.76 11.72 -9.12
N CYS A 54 14.62 12.34 -9.43
CA CYS A 54 14.24 12.77 -10.76
C CYS A 54 15.06 13.97 -11.27
N GLN A 55 15.64 14.77 -10.37
CA GLN A 55 16.53 15.89 -10.72
C GLN A 55 17.93 15.45 -11.17
N ASN A 56 18.26 14.15 -11.12
CA ASN A 56 19.55 13.67 -11.60
C ASN A 56 19.73 14.02 -13.09
N PRO A 57 20.75 14.79 -13.49
CA PRO A 57 20.95 15.19 -14.88
C PRO A 57 21.11 14.00 -15.84
N LYS A 58 21.64 12.87 -15.38
CA LYS A 58 21.75 11.64 -16.18
C LYS A 58 20.40 11.06 -16.56
N LEU A 59 19.35 11.39 -15.81
CA LEU A 59 18.00 10.99 -16.14
C LEU A 59 17.51 11.75 -17.38
N ALA A 60 17.92 13.01 -17.62
CA ALA A 60 17.53 13.77 -18.81
C ALA A 60 16.00 13.74 -19.06
N LEU A 61 15.19 14.01 -18.02
CA LEU A 61 13.74 14.07 -18.15
C LEU A 61 13.34 15.20 -19.11
N LYS A 62 12.50 14.86 -20.09
CA LYS A 62 11.95 15.84 -21.04
C LYS A 62 10.89 16.68 -20.34
N ASN A 63 10.91 17.99 -20.58
CA ASN A 63 9.92 18.95 -20.05
C ASN A 63 8.61 18.88 -20.86
N SER A 64 8.04 17.68 -20.99
CA SER A 64 6.80 17.42 -21.70
C SER A 64 5.82 16.69 -20.78
N PRO A 65 4.51 16.98 -20.84
CA PRO A 65 3.53 16.24 -20.07
C PRO A 65 3.58 14.73 -20.36
N PRO A 66 3.49 13.85 -19.34
CA PRO A 66 3.50 14.15 -17.90
C PRO A 66 4.91 14.47 -17.35
N TYR A 67 5.07 15.59 -16.63
CA TYR A 67 6.36 16.03 -16.09
C TYR A 67 6.42 15.98 -14.56
N ILE A 68 7.11 14.97 -14.02
CA ILE A 68 7.10 14.65 -12.59
C ILE A 68 7.66 15.78 -11.70
N LEU A 69 8.59 16.58 -12.23
CA LEU A 69 9.21 17.68 -11.48
C LEU A 69 8.28 18.89 -11.30
N ASP A 70 7.19 18.98 -12.07
CA ASP A 70 6.09 19.93 -11.82
C ASP A 70 4.96 19.27 -11.02
N LEU A 71 4.58 18.04 -11.40
CA LEU A 71 3.44 17.33 -10.81
C LEU A 71 3.57 17.11 -9.30
N LEU A 72 4.75 16.73 -8.80
CA LEU A 72 4.94 16.49 -7.37
C LEU A 72 4.88 17.79 -6.55
N PRO A 73 5.58 18.89 -6.92
CA PRO A 73 5.37 20.18 -6.29
C PRO A 73 3.91 20.66 -6.34
N ASP A 74 3.23 20.53 -7.48
CA ASP A 74 1.83 20.95 -7.61
C ASP A 74 0.90 20.15 -6.69
N THR A 75 1.09 18.82 -6.65
CA THR A 75 0.36 17.94 -5.73
C THR A 75 0.60 18.34 -4.27
N TYR A 76 1.85 18.68 -3.91
CA TYR A 76 2.21 19.15 -2.57
C TYR A 76 1.49 20.46 -2.22
N GLN A 77 1.46 21.44 -3.13
CA GLN A 77 0.77 22.70 -2.90
C GLN A 77 -0.75 22.49 -2.76
N HIS A 78 -1.33 21.60 -3.56
CA HIS A 78 -2.75 21.28 -3.44
C HIS A 78 -3.07 20.61 -2.11
N LEU A 79 -2.25 19.66 -1.67
CA LEU A 79 -2.38 19.04 -0.35
C LEU A 79 -2.29 20.05 0.80
N ARG A 80 -1.36 21.02 0.73
CA ARG A 80 -1.29 22.11 1.72
C ARG A 80 -2.56 22.94 1.75
N THR A 81 -3.14 23.22 0.59
CA THR A 81 -4.40 23.96 0.48
C THR A 81 -5.54 23.19 1.15
N VAL A 82 -5.65 21.89 0.89
CA VAL A 82 -6.63 21.02 1.56
C VAL A 82 -6.43 21.06 3.08
N LEU A 83 -5.23 20.80 3.58
CA LEU A 83 -4.96 20.80 5.03
C LEU A 83 -5.28 22.13 5.70
N SER A 84 -4.99 23.26 5.04
CA SER A 84 -5.31 24.59 5.55
C SER A 84 -6.83 24.81 5.70
N ARG A 85 -7.65 24.27 4.78
CA ARG A 85 -9.12 24.35 4.89
C ARG A 85 -9.71 23.50 6.02
N TYR A 86 -8.97 22.49 6.47
CA TYR A 86 -9.34 21.59 7.56
C TYR A 86 -8.53 21.84 8.84
N GLU A 87 -7.97 23.03 9.01
CA GLU A 87 -7.29 23.40 10.26
C GLU A 87 -8.25 23.27 11.46
N GLY A 88 -7.80 22.60 12.51
CA GLY A 88 -8.64 22.25 13.68
C GLY A 88 -9.65 21.12 13.43
N LYS A 89 -9.79 20.61 12.20
CA LYS A 89 -10.76 19.57 11.79
C LYS A 89 -10.09 18.38 11.10
N MET A 90 -8.87 18.04 11.53
CA MET A 90 -8.10 16.95 10.94
C MET A 90 -8.76 15.58 11.11
N GLU A 91 -9.56 15.37 12.15
CA GLU A 91 -10.30 14.12 12.35
C GLU A 91 -11.32 13.91 11.22
N THR A 92 -12.08 14.94 10.85
CA THR A 92 -13.03 14.90 9.73
C THR A 92 -12.34 14.63 8.39
N LEU A 93 -11.20 15.28 8.12
CA LEU A 93 -10.43 15.05 6.91
C LEU A 93 -9.79 13.65 6.91
N GLY A 94 -9.26 13.22 8.05
CA GLY A 94 -8.55 11.97 8.23
C GLY A 94 -9.44 10.74 8.08
N GLU A 95 -10.72 10.85 8.42
CA GLU A 95 -11.73 9.80 8.24
C GLU A 95 -12.38 9.82 6.86
N ASN A 96 -12.16 10.86 6.05
CA ASN A 96 -12.72 10.93 4.70
C ASN A 96 -12.19 9.79 3.84
N GLU A 97 -13.10 8.97 3.32
CA GLU A 97 -12.78 7.75 2.55
C GLU A 97 -11.87 8.03 1.35
N TYR A 98 -12.22 9.03 0.54
CA TYR A 98 -11.42 9.40 -0.62
C TYR A 98 -10.02 9.88 -0.21
N PHE A 99 -9.93 10.73 0.82
CA PHE A 99 -8.65 11.25 1.28
C PHE A 99 -7.74 10.14 1.82
N ARG A 100 -8.30 9.15 2.54
CA ARG A 100 -7.57 7.97 3.02
C ARG A 100 -6.99 7.16 1.85
N ILE A 101 -7.82 6.84 0.86
CA ILE A 101 -7.40 6.10 -0.34
C ILE A 101 -6.35 6.89 -1.12
N PHE A 102 -6.56 8.21 -1.29
CA PHE A 102 -5.63 9.09 -1.98
C PHE A 102 -4.26 9.10 -1.30
N MET A 103 -4.21 9.31 0.02
CA MET A 103 -2.97 9.39 0.79
C MET A 103 -2.23 8.06 0.85
N GLU A 104 -2.97 6.95 0.98
CA GLU A 104 -2.38 5.61 0.87
C GLU A 104 -1.75 5.40 -0.51
N ASN A 105 -2.50 5.69 -1.59
CA ASN A 105 -2.03 5.50 -2.95
C ASN A 105 -0.83 6.38 -3.27
N LEU A 106 -0.85 7.66 -2.89
CA LEU A 106 0.27 8.59 -3.07
C LEU A 106 1.52 8.08 -2.33
N THR A 107 1.36 7.63 -1.09
CA THR A 107 2.46 7.05 -0.31
C THR A 107 2.99 5.77 -0.94
N LYS A 108 2.11 4.90 -1.45
CA LYS A 108 2.49 3.66 -2.12
C LYS A 108 3.25 3.94 -3.42
N LYS A 109 2.75 4.84 -4.26
CA LYS A 109 3.37 5.20 -5.54
C LYS A 109 4.72 5.86 -5.34
N THR A 110 4.86 6.79 -4.40
CA THR A 110 6.17 7.40 -4.08
C THR A 110 7.18 6.36 -3.59
N LYS A 111 6.77 5.41 -2.73
CA LYS A 111 7.64 4.29 -2.32
C LYS A 111 8.04 3.40 -3.49
N GLN A 112 7.10 3.06 -4.37
CA GLN A 112 7.37 2.27 -5.58
C GLN A 112 8.38 2.97 -6.49
N THR A 113 8.23 4.28 -6.70
CA THR A 113 9.21 5.07 -7.47
C THR A 113 10.59 5.04 -6.82
N ILE A 114 10.68 5.22 -5.50
CA ILE A 114 11.96 5.14 -4.78
C ILE A 114 12.60 3.74 -4.94
N SER A 115 11.80 2.67 -4.82
CA SER A 115 12.27 1.30 -5.04
C SER A 115 12.73 1.09 -6.48
N LEU A 116 12.00 1.62 -7.46
CA LEU A 116 12.37 1.57 -8.88
C LEU A 116 13.76 2.16 -9.12
N PHE A 117 14.06 3.34 -8.56
CA PHE A 117 15.41 3.91 -8.63
C PHE A 117 16.47 3.02 -7.97
N LYS A 118 16.14 2.42 -6.82
CA LYS A 118 17.07 1.56 -6.07
C LYS A 118 17.38 0.24 -6.81
N GLU A 119 16.37 -0.33 -7.46
CA GLU A 119 16.46 -1.61 -8.18
C GLU A 119 16.99 -1.43 -9.60
N GLY A 120 16.60 -0.36 -10.29
CA GLY A 120 17.05 -0.01 -11.63
C GLY A 120 18.53 0.39 -11.67
N ARG A 121 19.02 1.08 -10.63
CA ARG A 121 20.41 1.59 -10.53
C ARG A 121 20.81 2.34 -11.80
N GLU A 122 21.92 1.97 -12.44
CA GLU A 122 22.41 2.62 -13.66
C GLU A 122 21.44 2.53 -14.83
N ARG A 123 20.63 1.46 -14.90
CA ARG A 123 19.64 1.29 -15.99
C ARG A 123 18.59 2.39 -16.00
N MET A 124 18.31 3.04 -14.86
CA MET A 124 17.40 4.19 -14.81
C MET A 124 17.83 5.34 -15.74
N TYR A 125 19.13 5.46 -16.01
CA TYR A 125 19.69 6.54 -16.81
C TYR A 125 19.81 6.19 -18.30
N GLU A 126 19.58 4.93 -18.65
CA GLU A 126 19.59 4.46 -20.03
C GLU A 126 18.19 4.61 -20.64
N GLU A 127 18.07 5.37 -21.72
CA GLU A 127 16.82 5.48 -22.46
C GLU A 127 16.40 4.11 -23.04
N ASN A 128 15.11 3.79 -22.99
CA ASN A 128 14.49 2.54 -23.48
C ASN A 128 14.74 1.27 -22.66
N THR A 129 15.25 1.38 -21.44
CA THR A 129 15.28 0.23 -20.52
C THR A 129 13.94 0.06 -19.79
N GLN A 130 13.61 -1.16 -19.38
CA GLN A 130 12.34 -1.44 -18.67
C GLN A 130 12.15 -0.65 -17.36
N PRO A 131 13.20 -0.32 -16.58
CA PRO A 131 13.05 0.55 -15.41
C PRO A 131 12.74 2.02 -15.74
N ARG A 132 12.96 2.47 -16.98
CA ARG A 132 12.85 3.86 -17.43
C ARG A 132 11.52 4.12 -18.13
#